data_AF-A0A3M1YH58-F1
#
_entry.id   AF-A0A3M1YH58-F1
#
_cell.length_a   1.000
_cell.length_b   1.000
_cell.length_c   1.000
_cell.angle_alpha   90.00
_cell.angle_beta   90.00
_cell.angle_gamma   90.00
#
_symmetry.space_group_name_H-M   'P 1'
#
loop_
_entity.id
_entity.type
_entity.pdbx_description
1 polymer ?
#
loop_
_entity_poly.entity_id
_entity_poly.type
_entity_poly.pdbx_seq_one_letter_code
_entity_poly.pdbx_strand_id
1 'polypeptide(L)'
;YYRIDVIFSILLAVFTISSNLIFIKIYGIEGAALASLLSFFVYNLLKMWFVKYKFGLLPFNKNTVAAVFSLCGIFFIGYLLRFPNWNWIIVATAKVIIIGGLYLLSIWFLPISEDLKNSVKKLMRK
;
A
#
# COMPACT_ATOMS: atom_id res chain seq x y z
N TYR A 1 6.02 -0.38 24.65
CA TYR A 1 5.70 -0.10 23.24
C TYR A 1 5.68 1.40 22.93
N TYR A 2 4.89 2.22 23.63
CA TYR A 2 4.85 3.67 23.40
C TYR A 2 6.22 4.38 23.49
N ARG A 3 7.08 3.97 24.44
CA ARG A 3 8.44 4.51 24.59
C ARG A 3 9.34 4.26 23.36
N ILE A 4 9.11 3.17 22.62
CA ILE A 4 9.92 2.82 21.45
C ILE A 4 9.50 3.66 20.24
N ASP A 5 8.20 3.92 20.07
CA ASP A 5 7.74 4.85 19.04
C ASP A 5 8.32 6.26 19.27
N VAL A 6 8.40 6.73 20.53
CA VAL A 6 9.06 8.01 20.85
C VAL A 6 10.54 7.99 20.45
N ILE A 7 11.28 6.92 20.76
CA ILE A 7 12.69 6.78 20.37
C ILE A 7 12.83 6.81 18.83
N PHE A 8 11.98 6.08 18.10
CA PHE A 8 12.01 6.09 16.63
C PHE A 8 11.68 7.47 16.05
N SER A 9 10.74 8.20 16.64
CA SER A 9 10.41 9.57 16.20
C SER A 9 11.57 10.55 16.44
N ILE A 10 12.28 10.43 17.56
CA ILE A 10 13.49 11.23 17.82
C ILE A 10 14.60 10.87 16.82
N LEU A 11 14.83 9.58 16.59
CA LEU A 11 15.81 9.12 15.60
C LEU A 11 15.49 9.63 14.20
N LEU A 12 14.21 9.59 13.79
CA LEU A 12 13.74 10.14 12.54
C LEU A 12 14.01 11.64 12.46
N ALA A 13 13.69 12.41 13.51
CA ALA A 13 13.92 13.84 13.51
C ALA A 13 15.40 14.18 13.33
N VAL A 14 16.30 13.52 14.08
CA VAL A 14 17.75 13.71 13.96
C VAL A 14 18.24 13.36 12.56
N PHE A 15 17.80 12.21 12.01
CA PHE A 15 18.19 11.78 10.67
C PHE A 15 17.66 12.74 9.59
N THR A 16 16.45 13.26 9.75
CA THR A 16 15.84 14.23 8.83
C THR A 16 16.61 15.53 8.80
N ILE A 17 16.94 16.09 9.98
CA ILE A 17 17.72 17.33 10.07
C ILE A 17 19.10 17.13 9.43
N SER A 18 19.78 16.03 9.78
CA SER A 18 21.10 15.69 9.25
C SER A 18 21.10 15.58 7.72
N SER A 19 20.13 14.85 7.16
CA SER A 19 19.98 14.67 5.72
C SER A 19 19.63 15.97 5.00
N ASN A 20 18.76 16.80 5.59
CA ASN A 20 18.42 18.10 5.02
C ASN A 20 19.63 19.03 4.95
N LEU A 21 20.46 19.10 6.01
CA LEU A 21 21.66 19.93 6.02
C LEU A 21 22.65 19.56 4.91
N ILE A 22 22.75 18.27 4.56
CA ILE A 22 23.65 17.78 3.51
C ILE A 22 23.01 17.97 2.14
N PHE A 23 21.80 17.47 1.92
CA PHE A 23 21.20 17.41 0.59
C PHE A 23 20.70 18.76 0.10
N ILE A 24 20.24 19.66 0.96
CA ILE A 24 19.85 21.01 0.53
C ILE A 24 21.07 21.76 -0.02
N LYS A 25 22.25 21.58 0.58
CA LYS A 25 23.47 22.25 0.11
C LYS A 25 23.92 21.75 -1.27
N ILE A 26 23.72 20.46 -1.56
CA ILE A 26 24.17 19.83 -2.82
C ILE A 26 23.12 19.96 -3.92
N TYR A 27 21.84 19.80 -3.58
CA TYR A 27 20.73 19.64 -4.53
C TYR A 27 19.62 20.69 -4.39
N GLY A 28 19.74 21.68 -3.50
CA GLY A 28 18.74 22.72 -3.31
C GLY A 28 17.39 22.18 -2.81
N ILE A 29 16.28 22.63 -3.42
CA ILE A 29 14.92 22.18 -3.09
C ILE A 29 14.70 20.69 -3.35
N GLU A 30 15.26 20.14 -4.43
CA GLU A 30 15.18 18.70 -4.70
C GLU A 30 15.90 17.89 -3.61
N GLY A 31 16.94 18.48 -3.02
CA GLY A 31 17.63 17.92 -1.86
C GLY A 31 16.74 17.79 -0.62
N ALA A 32 15.86 18.76 -0.38
CA ALA A 32 14.88 18.70 0.72
C ALA A 32 13.85 17.58 0.49
N ALA A 33 13.38 17.41 -0.75
CA ALA A 33 12.48 16.32 -1.13
C ALA A 33 13.16 14.95 -0.96
N LEU A 34 14.40 14.81 -1.44
CA LEU A 34 15.21 13.59 -1.29
C LEU A 34 15.47 13.28 0.19
N ALA A 35 15.84 14.28 1.00
CA ALA A 35 16.06 14.13 2.43
C ALA A 35 14.82 13.60 3.14
N SER A 36 13.65 14.15 2.81
CA SER A 36 12.37 13.73 3.38
C SER A 36 12.04 12.28 2.98
N LEU A 37 12.20 11.94 1.69
CA LEU A 37 11.98 10.59 1.18
C LEU A 37 12.89 9.57 1.89
N LEU A 38 14.19 9.86 1.96
CA LEU A 38 15.17 9.00 2.65
C LEU A 38 14.84 8.83 4.12
N SER A 39 14.45 9.91 4.79
CA SER A 39 14.12 9.88 6.22
C SER A 39 12.91 9.02 6.51
N PHE A 40 11.83 9.19 5.74
CA PHE A 40 10.66 8.32 5.86
C PHE A 40 10.98 6.87 5.49
N PHE A 41 11.80 6.64 4.45
CA PHE A 41 12.18 5.30 4.05
C PHE A 41 12.95 4.57 5.16
N VAL A 42 13.99 5.19 5.71
CA VAL A 42 14.81 4.63 6.80
C VAL A 42 13.97 4.40 8.05
N TYR A 43 13.13 5.36 8.44
CA TYR A 43 12.25 5.20 9.60
C TYR A 43 11.27 4.03 9.45
N ASN A 44 10.60 3.92 8.30
CA ASN A 44 9.67 2.82 8.06
C ASN A 44 10.41 1.47 7.99
N LEU A 45 11.61 1.42 7.42
CA LEU A 45 12.43 0.21 7.37
C LEU A 45 12.82 -0.25 8.78
N LEU A 46 13.30 0.67 9.62
CA LEU A 46 13.65 0.39 11.02
C LEU A 46 12.43 -0.06 11.82
N LYS A 47 11.29 0.61 11.65
CA LYS A 47 10.04 0.26 12.33
C LYS A 47 9.55 -1.12 11.92
N MET A 48 9.56 -1.44 10.62
CA MET A 48 9.21 -2.77 10.12
C MET A 48 10.13 -3.85 10.66
N TRP A 49 11.45 -3.59 10.67
CA TRP A 49 12.43 -4.52 11.23
C TRP A 49 12.19 -4.77 12.72
N PHE A 50 11.94 -3.71 13.49
CA PHE A 50 11.63 -3.81 14.91
C PHE A 50 10.35 -4.62 15.17
N VAL A 51 9.28 -4.36 14.41
CA VAL A 51 8.02 -5.12 14.54
C VAL A 51 8.25 -6.60 14.24
N LYS A 52 8.98 -6.91 13.17
CA LYS A 52 9.34 -8.30 12.81
C LYS A 52 10.16 -8.97 13.92
N TYR A 53 11.18 -8.29 14.44
CA TYR A 53 12.03 -8.87 15.49
C TYR A 53 11.26 -9.08 16.80
N LYS A 54 10.44 -8.12 17.20
CA LYS A 54 9.78 -8.14 18.50
C LYS A 54 8.51 -8.99 18.54
N PHE A 55 7.72 -8.96 17.47
CA PHE A 55 6.42 -9.65 17.40
C PHE A 55 6.42 -10.86 16.46
N GLY A 56 7.46 -11.05 15.64
CA GLY A 56 7.46 -12.07 14.58
C GLY A 56 6.48 -11.79 13.45
N LEU A 57 5.82 -10.62 13.47
CA LEU A 57 4.80 -10.23 12.51
C LEU A 57 5.43 -9.39 11.41
N LEU A 58 5.19 -9.76 10.16
CA LEU A 58 5.41 -8.89 9.01
C LEU A 58 4.05 -8.34 8.58
N PRO A 59 3.89 -7.03 8.35
CA PRO A 59 2.64 -6.49 7.81
C PRO A 59 2.32 -7.01 6.40
N PHE A 60 3.30 -7.64 5.74
CA PHE A 60 3.17 -8.20 4.41
C PHE A 60 3.33 -9.72 4.46
N ASN A 61 2.41 -10.44 3.86
CA ASN A 61 2.54 -11.89 3.63
C ASN A 61 2.42 -12.19 2.12
N LYS A 62 2.56 -13.45 1.73
CA LYS A 62 2.42 -13.86 0.31
C LYS A 62 1.05 -13.48 -0.26
N ASN A 63 0.03 -13.47 0.59
CA ASN A 63 -1.33 -13.11 0.24
C ASN A 63 -1.43 -11.61 -0.06
N THR A 64 -0.68 -10.75 0.65
CA THR A 64 -0.57 -9.33 0.36
C THR A 64 0.06 -9.08 -1.01
N VAL A 65 1.07 -9.87 -1.40
CA VAL A 65 1.68 -9.79 -2.74
C VAL A 65 0.64 -10.15 -3.80
N ALA A 66 -0.08 -11.26 -3.63
CA ALA A 66 -1.17 -11.64 -4.54
C ALA A 66 -2.25 -10.55 -4.64
N ALA A 67 -2.60 -9.91 -3.51
CA ALA A 67 -3.55 -8.81 -3.47
C ALA A 67 -3.06 -7.61 -4.30
N VAL A 68 -1.82 -7.16 -4.09
CA VAL A 68 -1.22 -6.04 -4.84
C VAL A 68 -1.21 -6.34 -6.33
N PHE A 69 -0.74 -7.53 -6.75
CA PHE A 69 -0.74 -7.92 -8.16
C PHE A 69 -2.15 -7.96 -8.76
N SER A 70 -3.13 -8.46 -8.01
CA SER A 70 -4.53 -8.47 -8.47
C SER A 70 -5.06 -7.04 -8.67
N LEU A 71 -4.78 -6.13 -7.73
CA LEU A 71 -5.20 -4.73 -7.81
C LEU A 71 -4.51 -4.00 -8.96
N CYS A 72 -3.21 -4.23 -9.16
CA CYS A 72 -2.48 -3.69 -10.31
C CYS A 72 -3.06 -4.21 -11.63
N GLY A 73 -3.38 -5.50 -11.72
CA GLY A 73 -4.02 -6.09 -12.90
C GLY A 73 -5.40 -5.48 -13.18
N ILE A 74 -6.24 -5.36 -12.15
CA ILE A 74 -7.57 -4.74 -12.26
C ILE A 74 -7.45 -3.27 -12.69
N PHE A 75 -6.53 -2.51 -12.08
CA PHE A 75 -6.26 -1.12 -12.46
C PHE A 75 -5.83 -1.02 -13.93
N PHE A 76 -4.94 -1.90 -14.37
CA PHE A 76 -4.47 -1.93 -15.75
C PHE A 76 -5.59 -2.26 -16.74
N ILE A 77 -6.45 -3.24 -16.42
CA ILE A 77 -7.64 -3.56 -17.21
C ILE A 77 -8.59 -2.35 -17.26
N GLY A 78 -8.83 -1.68 -16.13
CA GLY A 78 -9.66 -0.47 -16.06
C GLY A 78 -9.11 0.71 -16.87
N TYR A 79 -7.77 0.82 -16.95
CA TYR A 79 -7.06 1.80 -17.77
C TYR A 79 -7.16 1.47 -19.27
N LEU A 80 -7.03 0.20 -19.65
CA LEU A 80 -7.16 -0.27 -21.03
C LEU A 80 -8.58 -0.18 -21.58
N LEU A 81 -9.60 -0.31 -20.72
CA LEU A 81 -11.00 -0.13 -21.08
C LEU A 81 -11.27 1.32 -21.49
N ARG A 82 -11.15 1.60 -22.78
CA ARG A 82 -11.52 2.87 -23.41
C ARG A 82 -12.75 2.64 -24.29
N PHE A 83 -13.81 3.40 -24.02
CA PHE A 83 -15.06 3.37 -24.77
C PHE A 83 -15.24 4.72 -25.47
N PRO A 84 -14.59 4.94 -26.63
CA PRO A 84 -14.74 6.18 -27.38
C PRO A 84 -16.19 6.30 -27.91
N ASN A 85 -16.73 7.53 -27.90
CA ASN A 85 -18.04 7.89 -28.46
C ASN A 85 -19.28 7.37 -27.71
N TRP A 86 -19.14 6.92 -26.46
CA TRP A 86 -20.26 6.52 -25.61
C TRP A 86 -20.63 7.61 -24.60
N ASN A 87 -21.88 7.61 -24.13
CA ASN A 87 -22.31 8.50 -23.05
C ASN A 87 -21.51 8.19 -21.77
N TRP A 88 -20.97 9.24 -21.13
CA TRP A 88 -20.11 9.13 -19.96
C TRP A 88 -20.75 8.34 -18.80
N ILE A 89 -22.07 8.42 -18.62
CA ILE A 89 -22.81 7.69 -17.57
C ILE A 89 -22.72 6.18 -17.81
N ILE A 90 -22.90 5.76 -19.07
CA ILE A 90 -22.88 4.35 -19.46
C ILE A 90 -21.47 3.79 -19.29
N VAL A 91 -20.46 4.56 -19.71
CA VAL A 91 -19.05 4.19 -19.55
C VAL A 91 -18.66 4.06 -18.08
N ALA A 92 -19.05 5.02 -17.25
CA ALA A 92 -18.77 4.99 -15.81
C ALA A 92 -19.43 3.77 -15.15
N THR A 93 -20.71 3.53 -15.44
CA THR A 93 -21.46 2.38 -14.91
C THR A 93 -20.83 1.05 -15.33
N ALA A 94 -20.51 0.90 -16.61
CA ALA A 94 -19.86 -0.30 -17.13
C ALA A 94 -18.50 -0.54 -16.47
N LYS A 95 -17.68 0.50 -16.29
CA LYS A 95 -16.40 0.38 -15.59
C LYS A 95 -16.57 -0.06 -14.14
N VAL A 96 -17.53 0.50 -13.41
CA VAL A 96 -17.81 0.10 -12.02
C VAL A 96 -18.21 -1.38 -11.95
N ILE A 97 -19.08 -1.85 -12.85
CA ILE A 97 -19.52 -3.24 -12.90
C ILE A 97 -18.34 -4.17 -13.22
N ILE A 98 -17.55 -3.85 -14.25
CA ILE A 98 -16.44 -4.70 -14.70
C ILE A 98 -15.33 -4.75 -13.64
N ILE A 99 -14.89 -3.58 -13.14
CA ILE A 99 -13.83 -3.47 -12.13
C ILE A 99 -14.28 -4.10 -10.81
N GLY A 100 -15.51 -3.81 -10.38
CA GLY A 100 -16.10 -4.38 -9.17
C GLY A 100 -16.24 -5.91 -9.26
N GLY A 101 -16.71 -6.42 -10.40
CA GLY A 101 -16.80 -7.85 -10.67
C GLY A 101 -15.43 -8.54 -10.64
N LEU A 102 -14.42 -7.96 -11.31
CA LEU A 102 -13.05 -8.50 -11.29
C LEU A 102 -12.43 -8.48 -9.90
N TYR A 103 -12.73 -7.47 -9.09
CA TYR A 103 -12.29 -7.39 -7.70
C TYR A 103 -12.92 -8.49 -6.83
N LEU A 104 -14.24 -8.67 -6.94
CA LEU A 104 -14.95 -9.75 -6.22
C LEU A 104 -14.45 -11.13 -6.64
N LEU A 105 -14.23 -11.35 -7.94
CA LEU A 105 -13.63 -12.58 -8.47
C LEU A 105 -12.23 -12.79 -7.91
N SER A 106 -11.39 -11.76 -7.88
CA SER A 106 -10.04 -11.84 -7.34
C SER A 106 -10.05 -12.26 -5.86
N ILE A 107 -10.95 -11.72 -5.04
CA ILE A 107 -11.11 -12.13 -3.64
C ILE A 107 -11.53 -13.60 -3.52
N TRP A 108 -12.40 -14.07 -4.42
CA TRP A 108 -12.92 -15.44 -4.34
C TRP A 108 -11.91 -16.49 -4.80
N PHE A 109 -11.17 -16.21 -5.87
CA PHE A 109 -10.21 -17.15 -6.44
C PHE A 109 -8.84 -17.09 -5.78
N LEU A 110 -8.37 -15.90 -5.39
CA LEU A 110 -7.06 -15.74 -4.75
C LEU A 110 -7.18 -15.84 -3.23
N PRO A 111 -6.16 -16.37 -2.53
CA PRO A 111 -6.13 -16.43 -1.08
C PRO A 111 -5.79 -15.05 -0.47
N ILE A 112 -6.37 -13.95 -0.95
CA ILE A 112 -6.01 -12.58 -0.52
C ILE A 112 -6.30 -12.36 0.97
N SER A 113 -7.41 -12.91 1.46
CA SER A 113 -7.77 -12.91 2.87
C SER A 113 -8.60 -14.14 3.18
N GLU A 114 -7.96 -15.13 3.82
CA GLU A 114 -8.63 -16.32 4.32
C GLU A 114 -9.71 -15.95 5.35
N ASP A 115 -9.46 -14.93 6.17
CA ASP A 115 -10.41 -14.42 7.18
C ASP A 115 -11.69 -13.85 6.55
N LEU A 116 -11.58 -13.10 5.45
CA LEU A 116 -12.74 -12.62 4.69
C LEU A 116 -13.51 -13.78 4.09
N LYS A 117 -12.83 -14.73 3.45
CA LYS A 117 -13.47 -15.90 2.83
C LYS A 117 -14.20 -16.75 3.87
N ASN A 118 -13.62 -16.93 5.05
CA ASN A 118 -14.19 -17.67 6.16
C ASN A 118 -15.40 -16.93 6.76
N SER A 119 -15.33 -15.61 6.90
CA SER A 119 -16.43 -14.79 7.39
C SER A 119 -17.63 -14.79 6.44
N VAL A 120 -17.40 -14.71 5.12
CA VAL A 120 -18.43 -14.82 4.09
C VAL A 120 -19.06 -16.21 4.08
N LYS A 121 -18.26 -17.28 4.12
CA LYS A 121 -18.77 -18.66 4.22
C LYS A 121 -19.61 -18.88 5.48
N LYS A 122 -19.22 -18.26 6.61
CA LYS A 122 -19.98 -18.34 7.86
C LYS A 122 -21.33 -17.65 7.76
N LEU A 123 -21.41 -16.52 7.04
CA LEU A 123 -22.67 -15.82 6.76
C LEU A 123 -23.58 -16.63 5.84
N MET A 124 -23.02 -17.26 4.79
CA MET A 124 -23.77 -18.06 3.82
C MET A 124 -24.24 -19.43 4.35
N ARG A 125 -23.66 -19.93 5.44
CA ARG A 125 -24.10 -21.16 6.13
C ARG A 125 -25.23 -20.92 7.14
N LYS A 126 -25.66 -19.66 7.30
CA LYS A 126 -26.76 -19.26 8.18
C LYS A 126 -27.99 -18.96 7.34
#